data_AF-J9FWE2-F1
#
_entry.id   AF-J9FWE2-F1
#
_cell.length_a   1.000
_cell.length_b   1.000
_cell.length_c   1.000
_cell.angle_alpha   90.00
_cell.angle_beta   90.00
_cell.angle_gamma   90.00
#
_symmetry.space_group_name_H-M   'P 1'
#
loop_
_entity.id
_entity.type
_entity.pdbx_description
1 polymer ?
#
loop_
_entity_poly.entity_id
_entity_poly.type
_entity_poly.pdbx_seq_one_letter_code
_entity_poly.pdbx_strand_id
1 'polypeptide(L)'
;MDFSDSMFSIAKQCFPKATIVIDCFHIVQRLCEGLEEMRLRFKRLAATEAKKEAAAFAQNEDRKAKQRAYYRKKHPRNKKEHRGRKRIRKQKYKPTLLANGETKVEMLTRSRNMLAQSGDKWGESKKERARILFEQYPQMKEAYSLICKVRAIFKSHITRKEAKEKLHEWYKEVNACTLREIKAARNAIKGKEEYVLNYFLNRSTNAAAESLNSKIKGFRAQLHGIADIPFFLYRICTIFG
;
A
#
# COMPACT_ATOMS: atom_id res chain seq x y z
N MET A 1 -12.01 -4.84 -19.27
CA MET A 1 -10.60 -4.78 -19.71
C MET A 1 -9.82 -3.90 -18.74
N ASP A 2 -8.50 -4.09 -18.66
CA ASP A 2 -7.59 -3.22 -17.94
C ASP A 2 -7.27 -1.94 -18.73
N PHE A 3 -6.30 -1.16 -18.25
CA PHE A 3 -5.86 0.07 -18.90
C PHE A 3 -4.82 -0.17 -20.01
N SER A 4 -4.61 -1.40 -20.50
CA SER A 4 -3.60 -1.72 -21.51
C SER A 4 -3.93 -1.09 -22.88
N ASP A 5 -2.97 -0.36 -23.45
CA ASP A 5 -3.15 0.28 -24.77
C ASP A 5 -3.11 -0.75 -25.92
N SER A 6 -2.31 -1.81 -25.79
CA SER A 6 -2.25 -2.87 -26.80
C SER A 6 -3.57 -3.65 -26.87
N MET A 7 -4.11 -4.07 -25.72
CA MET A 7 -5.40 -4.76 -25.66
C MET A 7 -6.54 -3.89 -26.18
N PHE A 8 -6.48 -2.59 -25.89
CA PHE A 8 -7.44 -1.62 -26.37
C PHE A 8 -7.39 -1.46 -27.90
N SER A 9 -6.19 -1.39 -28.49
CA SER A 9 -6.01 -1.33 -29.94
C SER A 9 -6.53 -2.60 -30.63
N ILE A 10 -6.19 -3.77 -30.10
CA ILE A 10 -6.65 -5.06 -30.62
C ILE A 10 -8.18 -5.15 -30.57
N ALA A 11 -8.80 -4.78 -29.44
CA ALA A 11 -10.25 -4.84 -29.31
C ALA A 11 -10.97 -3.91 -30.29
N LYS A 12 -10.44 -2.70 -30.53
CA LYS A 12 -10.99 -1.79 -31.54
C LYS A 12 -10.88 -2.34 -32.95
N GLN A 13 -9.75 -2.98 -33.28
CA GLN A 13 -9.50 -3.50 -34.62
C GLN A 13 -10.31 -4.79 -34.89
N CYS A 14 -10.30 -5.73 -33.97
CA CYS A 14 -10.94 -7.04 -34.14
C CYS A 14 -12.46 -7.01 -33.85
N PHE A 15 -12.91 -6.11 -32.97
CA PHE A 15 -14.31 -6.03 -32.54
C PHE A 15 -14.84 -4.59 -32.61
N PRO A 16 -14.93 -3.99 -33.81
CA PRO A 16 -15.25 -2.57 -33.97
C PRO A 16 -16.66 -2.17 -33.47
N LYS A 17 -17.59 -3.14 -33.38
CA LYS A 17 -18.95 -2.93 -32.87
C LYS A 17 -19.08 -3.21 -31.37
N ALA A 18 -18.03 -3.65 -30.69
CA ALA A 18 -18.09 -4.01 -29.28
C ALA A 18 -17.99 -2.78 -28.36
N THR A 19 -18.80 -2.75 -27.32
CA THR A 19 -18.70 -1.76 -26.25
C THR A 19 -17.53 -2.12 -25.33
N ILE A 20 -16.44 -1.37 -25.45
CA ILE A 20 -15.28 -1.55 -24.57
C ILE A 20 -15.61 -1.00 -23.19
N VAL A 21 -15.46 -1.84 -22.16
CA VAL A 21 -15.68 -1.49 -20.75
C VAL A 21 -14.37 -1.66 -20.00
N ILE A 22 -13.94 -0.61 -19.30
CA ILE A 22 -12.84 -0.70 -18.33
C ILE A 22 -13.42 -1.19 -17.00
N ASP A 23 -12.79 -2.20 -16.42
CA ASP A 23 -13.26 -2.77 -15.16
C ASP A 23 -12.98 -1.82 -13.98
N CYS A 24 -13.97 -1.65 -13.11
CA CYS A 24 -13.88 -0.85 -11.90
C CYS A 24 -12.82 -1.37 -10.94
N PHE A 25 -12.53 -2.69 -10.97
CA PHE A 25 -11.44 -3.27 -10.18
C PHE A 25 -10.09 -2.65 -10.54
N HIS A 26 -9.74 -2.52 -11.82
CA HIS A 26 -8.47 -1.95 -12.24
C HIS A 26 -8.36 -0.45 -11.92
N ILE A 27 -9.49 0.27 -11.94
CA ILE A 27 -9.56 1.67 -11.51
C ILE A 27 -9.19 1.79 -10.03
N VAL A 28 -9.85 1.01 -9.18
CA VAL A 28 -9.61 1.01 -7.74
C VAL A 28 -8.21 0.48 -7.41
N GLN A 29 -7.74 -0.54 -8.13
CA GLN A 29 -6.39 -1.07 -7.98
C GLN A 29 -5.34 0.00 -8.24
N ARG A 30 -5.45 0.74 -9.34
CA ARG A 30 -4.51 1.82 -9.69
C ARG A 30 -4.47 2.93 -8.64
N LEU A 31 -5.63 3.27 -8.08
CA LEU A 31 -5.71 4.21 -6.96
C LEU A 31 -5.05 3.68 -5.69
N CYS A 32 -5.26 2.41 -5.36
CA CYS A 32 -4.61 1.75 -4.23
C CYS A 32 -3.10 1.62 -4.42
N GLU A 33 -2.60 1.44 -5.64
CA GLU A 33 -1.17 1.46 -5.96
C GLU A 33 -0.56 2.84 -5.66
N GLY A 34 -1.25 3.93 -5.97
CA GLY A 34 -0.82 5.28 -5.57
C GLY A 34 -0.76 5.47 -4.05
N LEU A 35 -1.76 4.96 -3.32
CA LEU A 35 -1.75 4.96 -1.84
C LEU A 35 -0.59 4.10 -1.26
N GLU A 36 -0.29 2.98 -1.90
CA GLU A 36 0.83 2.11 -1.54
C GLU A 36 2.19 2.79 -1.77
N GLU A 37 2.34 3.55 -2.85
CA GLU A 37 3.56 4.34 -3.11
C GLU A 37 3.82 5.35 -1.98
N MET A 38 2.78 6.09 -1.57
CA MET A 38 2.88 7.00 -0.42
C MET A 38 3.26 6.26 0.87
N ARG A 39 2.66 5.09 1.12
CA ARG A 39 2.98 4.25 2.28
C ARG A 39 4.44 3.81 2.29
N LEU A 40 4.96 3.40 1.15
CA LEU A 40 6.37 3.04 1.00
C LEU A 40 7.30 4.24 1.23
N ARG A 41 6.93 5.42 0.74
CA ARG A 41 7.67 6.66 1.01
C ARG A 41 7.72 6.98 2.50
N PHE A 42 6.58 6.99 3.20
CA PHE A 42 6.57 7.22 4.65
C PHE A 42 7.29 6.12 5.42
N LYS A 43 7.21 4.87 4.99
CA LYS A 43 7.94 3.75 5.61
C LYS A 43 9.45 3.96 5.52
N ARG A 44 9.96 4.42 4.37
CA ARG A 44 11.40 4.73 4.19
C ARG A 44 11.85 5.89 5.09
N LEU A 45 11.01 6.93 5.24
CA LEU A 45 11.29 8.04 6.15
C LEU A 45 11.31 7.59 7.62
N ALA A 46 10.30 6.85 8.07
CA ALA A 46 10.23 6.31 9.43
C ALA A 46 11.39 5.35 9.73
N ALA A 47 11.79 4.51 8.77
CA ALA A 47 12.95 3.64 8.94
C ALA A 47 14.27 4.43 9.05
N THR A 48 14.40 5.52 8.31
CA THR A 48 15.56 6.42 8.41
C THR A 48 15.61 7.12 9.76
N GLU A 49 14.47 7.63 10.24
CA GLU A 49 14.33 8.25 11.58
C GLU A 49 14.72 7.26 12.69
N ALA A 50 14.15 6.05 12.67
CA ALA A 50 14.46 5.01 13.66
C ALA A 50 15.95 4.61 13.67
N LYS A 51 16.59 4.53 12.49
CA LYS A 51 18.04 4.27 12.39
C LYS A 51 18.87 5.41 12.99
N LYS A 52 18.48 6.67 12.75
CA LYS A 52 19.14 7.85 13.32
C LYS A 52 19.03 7.86 14.84
N GLU A 53 17.85 7.58 15.39
CA GLU A 53 17.64 7.48 16.83
C GLU A 53 18.49 6.37 17.47
N ALA A 54 18.50 5.18 16.86
CA ALA A 54 19.31 4.06 17.33
C ALA A 54 20.82 4.38 17.30
N ALA A 55 21.29 5.07 16.25
CA ALA A 55 22.67 5.51 16.13
C ALA A 55 23.02 6.57 17.19
N ALA A 56 22.16 7.57 17.40
CA ALA A 56 22.35 8.59 18.43
C ALA A 56 22.38 7.98 19.84
N PHE A 57 21.52 7.00 20.11
CA PHE A 57 21.54 6.25 21.37
C PHE A 57 22.85 5.49 21.57
N ALA A 58 23.32 4.78 20.53
CA ALA A 58 24.59 4.05 20.58
C ALA A 58 25.78 4.99 20.83
N GLN A 59 25.83 6.14 20.15
CA GLN A 59 26.85 7.17 20.37
C GLN A 59 26.82 7.71 21.81
N ASN A 60 25.64 7.93 22.38
CA ASN A 60 25.51 8.38 23.76
C ASN A 60 25.98 7.31 24.75
N GLU A 61 25.66 6.03 24.54
CA GLU A 61 26.16 4.92 25.37
C GLU A 61 27.68 4.75 25.26
N ASP A 62 28.26 4.97 24.09
CA ASP A 62 29.69 5.00 23.86
C ASP A 62 30.36 6.16 24.60
N ARG A 63 29.78 7.37 24.53
CA ARG A 63 30.24 8.54 25.27
C ARG A 63 30.24 8.29 26.78
N LYS A 64 29.15 7.76 27.33
CA LYS A 64 29.07 7.37 28.75
C LYS A 64 30.10 6.29 29.10
N ALA A 65 30.33 5.32 28.22
CA ALA A 65 31.34 4.29 28.44
C ALA A 65 32.77 4.86 28.49
N LYS A 66 33.11 5.78 27.58
CA LYS A 66 34.39 6.50 27.56
C LYS A 66 34.57 7.34 28.83
N GLN A 67 33.55 8.09 29.26
CA GLN A 67 33.58 8.86 30.52
C GLN A 67 33.80 7.96 31.73
N ARG A 68 33.11 6.81 31.81
CA ARG A 68 33.32 5.83 32.89
C ARG A 68 34.74 5.26 32.89
N ALA A 69 35.33 5.01 31.72
CA ALA A 69 36.71 4.54 31.61
C ALA A 69 37.72 5.61 32.07
N TYR A 70 37.53 6.86 31.63
CA TYR A 70 38.33 8.00 32.06
C TYR A 70 38.27 8.20 33.57
N TYR A 71 37.06 8.21 34.15
CA TYR A 71 36.86 8.37 35.59
C TYR A 71 37.57 7.29 36.41
N ARG A 72 37.54 6.02 35.97
CA ARG A 72 38.27 4.92 36.63
C ARG A 72 39.78 5.12 36.62
N LYS A 73 40.36 5.64 35.53
CA LYS A 73 41.79 5.94 35.45
C LYS A 73 42.20 7.03 36.43
N LYS A 74 41.37 8.08 36.58
CA LYS A 74 41.64 9.21 37.47
C LYS A 74 41.31 8.95 38.95
N HIS A 75 40.49 7.95 39.24
CA HIS A 75 40.07 7.61 40.61
C HIS A 75 40.37 6.14 40.90
N PRO A 76 41.63 5.82 41.27
CA PRO A 76 42.05 4.48 41.63
C PRO A 76 41.28 3.96 42.85
N ARG A 77 41.22 2.63 42.97
CA ARG A 77 40.42 1.94 43.99
C ARG A 77 41.02 2.17 45.38
N ASN A 78 40.17 2.45 46.37
CA ASN A 78 40.60 2.48 47.76
C ASN A 78 40.92 1.04 48.22
N LYS A 79 42.14 0.80 48.70
CA LYS A 79 42.57 -0.53 49.16
C LYS A 79 41.75 -1.05 50.35
N LYS A 80 41.11 -0.16 51.13
CA LYS A 80 40.24 -0.51 52.25
C LYS A 80 38.81 -0.90 51.83
N GLU A 81 38.41 -0.70 50.57
CA GLU A 81 37.10 -1.13 50.07
C GLU A 81 37.12 -2.60 49.63
N HIS A 82 36.29 -3.43 50.25
CA HIS A 82 36.14 -4.86 49.93
C HIS A 82 35.30 -5.09 48.65
N ARG A 83 34.31 -4.25 48.36
CA ARG A 83 33.50 -4.32 47.13
C ARG A 83 34.04 -3.36 46.06
N GLY A 84 34.33 -3.88 44.87
CA GLY A 84 34.70 -3.06 43.73
C GLY A 84 33.52 -2.24 43.17
N ARG A 85 33.81 -1.20 42.37
CA ARG A 85 32.78 -0.42 41.67
C ARG A 85 31.92 -1.30 40.76
N LYS A 86 30.59 -1.13 40.82
CA LYS A 86 29.63 -1.87 39.97
C LYS A 86 29.94 -1.67 38.48
N ARG A 87 30.03 -2.75 37.72
CA ARG A 87 30.23 -2.71 36.26
C ARG A 87 28.93 -2.29 35.58
N ILE A 88 28.90 -1.08 35.04
CA ILE A 88 27.79 -0.58 34.20
C ILE A 88 28.07 -0.97 32.75
N ARG A 89 27.21 -1.81 32.16
CA ARG A 89 27.26 -2.22 30.75
C ARG A 89 26.48 -1.23 29.87
N LYS A 90 26.82 -1.18 28.57
CA LYS A 90 26.04 -0.40 27.60
C LYS A 90 24.62 -0.99 27.51
N GLN A 91 23.62 -0.13 27.49
CA GLN A 91 22.24 -0.55 27.30
C GLN A 91 21.96 -0.82 25.81
N LYS A 92 20.96 -1.66 25.52
CA LYS A 92 20.44 -1.86 24.16
C LYS A 92 19.37 -0.80 23.87
N TYR A 93 19.36 -0.27 22.65
CA TYR A 93 18.30 0.63 22.20
C TYR A 93 16.95 -0.09 22.20
N LYS A 94 15.91 0.59 22.69
CA LYS A 94 14.52 0.14 22.61
C LYS A 94 13.75 1.20 21.81
N PRO A 95 13.08 0.83 20.71
CA PRO A 95 12.34 1.78 19.90
C PRO A 95 11.13 2.32 20.63
N THR A 96 10.69 3.51 20.25
CA THR A 96 9.43 4.10 20.71
C THR A 96 8.25 3.33 20.13
N LEU A 97 7.31 2.95 21.00
CA LEU A 97 6.11 2.21 20.63
C LEU A 97 4.92 3.15 20.56
N LEU A 98 4.02 2.88 19.62
CA LEU A 98 2.72 3.54 19.49
C LEU A 98 1.72 2.97 20.51
N ALA A 99 0.54 3.57 20.61
CA ALA A 99 -0.51 3.15 21.54
C ALA A 99 -0.92 1.67 21.40
N ASN A 100 -0.77 1.11 20.20
CA ASN A 100 -1.06 -0.29 19.90
C ASN A 100 0.14 -1.24 20.10
N GLY A 101 1.26 -0.76 20.66
CA GLY A 101 2.47 -1.53 20.88
C GLY A 101 3.33 -1.78 19.64
N GLU A 102 3.01 -1.18 18.49
CA GLU A 102 3.80 -1.28 17.25
C GLU A 102 4.77 -0.12 17.11
N THR A 103 5.88 -0.33 16.42
CA THR A 103 6.73 0.77 15.93
C THR A 103 6.07 1.46 14.72
N LYS A 104 6.46 2.72 14.43
CA LYS A 104 6.01 3.43 13.21
C LYS A 104 6.23 2.61 11.93
N VAL A 105 7.37 1.91 11.83
CA VAL A 105 7.72 1.10 10.66
C VAL A 105 6.85 -0.15 10.54
N GLU A 106 6.55 -0.80 11.67
CA GLU A 106 5.66 -1.97 11.70
C GLU A 106 4.22 -1.59 11.37
N MET A 107 3.71 -0.49 11.93
CA MET A 107 2.40 0.05 11.61
C MET A 107 2.25 0.26 10.11
N LEU A 108 3.21 0.96 9.48
CA LEU A 108 3.21 1.18 8.04
C LEU A 108 3.35 -0.12 7.26
N THR A 109 4.08 -1.12 7.76
CA THR A 109 4.23 -2.40 7.07
C THR A 109 2.93 -3.21 7.07
N ARG A 110 2.24 -3.25 8.21
CA ARG A 110 1.01 -4.03 8.41
C ARG A 110 -0.23 -3.35 7.82
N SER A 111 -0.18 -2.06 7.52
CA SER A 111 -1.31 -1.32 6.95
C SER A 111 -1.57 -1.56 5.46
N ARG A 112 -0.67 -2.20 4.70
CA ARG A 112 -0.80 -2.44 3.25
C ARG A 112 -2.16 -3.05 2.86
N ASN A 113 -2.48 -4.23 3.42
CA ASN A 113 -3.70 -4.96 3.06
C ASN A 113 -4.95 -4.27 3.60
N MET A 114 -4.82 -3.54 4.70
CA MET A 114 -5.92 -2.78 5.30
C MET A 114 -6.33 -1.62 4.39
N LEU A 115 -5.37 -0.84 3.89
CA LEU A 115 -5.59 0.29 2.99
C LEU A 115 -6.15 -0.12 1.62
N ALA A 116 -5.91 -1.37 1.20
CA ALA A 116 -6.51 -1.94 0.00
C ALA A 116 -7.99 -2.34 0.18
N GLN A 117 -8.50 -2.46 1.41
CA GLN A 117 -9.88 -2.88 1.71
C GLN A 117 -10.79 -1.66 2.00
N SER A 118 -12.11 -1.86 2.00
CA SER A 118 -13.06 -0.84 2.50
C SER A 118 -13.00 -0.80 4.03
N GLY A 119 -13.30 0.36 4.62
CA GLY A 119 -13.30 0.57 6.07
C GLY A 119 -14.30 -0.33 6.78
N ASP A 120 -15.42 -0.64 6.11
CA ASP A 120 -16.48 -1.51 6.64
C ASP A 120 -16.00 -2.94 6.89
N LYS A 121 -14.92 -3.37 6.21
CA LYS A 121 -14.35 -4.72 6.34
C LYS A 121 -13.26 -4.79 7.42
N TRP A 122 -13.00 -3.70 8.13
CA TRP A 122 -11.98 -3.66 9.16
C TRP A 122 -12.53 -4.17 10.49
N GLY A 123 -11.86 -5.19 11.05
CA GLY A 123 -12.04 -5.57 12.45
C GLY A 123 -11.42 -4.52 13.39
N GLU A 124 -11.66 -4.66 14.69
CA GLU A 124 -11.30 -3.66 15.71
C GLU A 124 -9.79 -3.32 15.71
N SER A 125 -8.94 -4.33 15.62
CA SER A 125 -7.48 -4.14 15.56
C SER A 125 -7.00 -3.38 14.30
N LYS A 126 -7.73 -3.48 13.19
CA LYS A 126 -7.45 -2.70 11.98
C LYS A 126 -7.94 -1.27 12.13
N LYS A 127 -9.12 -1.05 12.73
CA LYS A 127 -9.67 0.29 13.00
C LYS A 127 -8.76 1.09 13.91
N GLU A 128 -8.27 0.49 15.00
CA GLU A 128 -7.34 1.18 15.92
C GLU A 128 -6.04 1.56 15.20
N ARG A 129 -5.48 0.65 14.39
CA ARG A 129 -4.30 0.96 13.57
C ARG A 129 -4.57 2.07 12.56
N ALA A 130 -5.73 2.06 11.91
CA ALA A 130 -6.11 3.09 10.97
C ALA A 130 -6.24 4.46 11.65
N ARG A 131 -6.80 4.50 12.86
CA ARG A 131 -6.88 5.73 13.68
C ARG A 131 -5.51 6.33 13.91
N ILE A 132 -4.57 5.55 14.45
CA ILE A 132 -3.20 5.97 14.70
C ILE A 132 -2.49 6.39 13.40
N LEU A 133 -2.66 5.61 12.33
CA LEU A 133 -2.05 5.91 11.03
C LEU A 133 -2.54 7.24 10.46
N PHE A 134 -3.85 7.49 10.52
CA PHE A 134 -4.46 8.69 9.95
C PHE A 134 -4.24 9.94 10.80
N GLU A 135 -4.02 9.78 12.11
CA GLU A 135 -3.59 10.86 12.99
C GLU A 135 -2.13 11.26 12.68
N GLN A 136 -1.23 10.28 12.51
CA GLN A 136 0.18 10.54 12.19
C GLN A 136 0.38 11.03 10.74
N TYR A 137 -0.45 10.57 9.81
CA TYR A 137 -0.34 10.88 8.37
C TYR A 137 -1.68 11.33 7.79
N PRO A 138 -2.09 12.61 7.98
CA PRO A 138 -3.36 13.15 7.47
C PRO A 138 -3.49 13.03 5.95
N GLN A 139 -2.38 13.14 5.22
CA GLN A 139 -2.32 12.96 3.76
C GLN A 139 -2.77 11.57 3.30
N MET A 140 -2.50 10.52 4.10
CA MET A 140 -3.00 9.18 3.81
C MET A 140 -4.51 9.06 4.04
N LYS A 141 -5.04 9.75 5.05
CA LYS A 141 -6.48 9.79 5.32
C LYS A 141 -7.22 10.46 4.16
N GLU A 142 -6.71 11.59 3.67
CA GLU A 142 -7.25 12.31 2.53
C GLU A 142 -7.25 11.41 1.28
N ALA A 143 -6.12 10.79 0.96
CA ALA A 143 -6.02 9.85 -0.16
C ALA A 143 -7.01 8.69 -0.04
N TYR A 144 -7.05 8.05 1.13
CA TYR A 144 -7.95 6.92 1.38
C TYR A 144 -9.43 7.32 1.26
N SER A 145 -9.79 8.52 1.74
CA SER A 145 -11.14 9.07 1.60
C SER A 145 -11.54 9.23 0.13
N LEU A 146 -10.66 9.78 -0.71
CA LEU A 146 -10.89 9.92 -2.15
C LEU A 146 -11.10 8.55 -2.83
N ILE A 147 -10.33 7.53 -2.44
CA ILE A 147 -10.50 6.17 -2.96
C ILE A 147 -11.84 5.58 -2.55
N CYS A 148 -12.24 5.79 -1.29
CA CYS A 148 -13.55 5.35 -0.79
C CYS A 148 -14.71 6.04 -1.51
N LYS A 149 -14.61 7.33 -1.84
CA LYS A 149 -15.60 8.05 -2.64
C LYS A 149 -15.76 7.42 -4.03
N VAL A 150 -14.66 7.14 -4.74
CA VAL A 150 -14.71 6.46 -6.05
C VAL A 150 -15.35 5.08 -5.93
N ARG A 151 -14.95 4.29 -4.94
CA ARG A 151 -15.56 2.98 -4.68
C ARG A 151 -17.06 3.09 -4.45
N ALA A 152 -17.51 4.09 -3.71
CA ALA A 152 -18.93 4.34 -3.48
C ALA A 152 -19.68 4.70 -4.76
N ILE A 153 -19.08 5.52 -5.64
CA ILE A 153 -19.64 5.84 -6.96
C ILE A 153 -19.85 4.56 -7.78
N PHE A 154 -18.81 3.72 -7.93
CA PHE A 154 -18.91 2.46 -8.69
C PHE A 154 -19.84 1.43 -8.03
N LYS A 155 -19.97 1.43 -6.71
CA LYS A 155 -20.92 0.57 -5.99
C LYS A 155 -22.36 1.01 -6.20
N SER A 156 -22.63 2.32 -6.27
CA SER A 156 -23.99 2.87 -6.40
C SER A 156 -24.67 2.47 -7.71
N HIS A 157 -25.98 2.19 -7.66
CA HIS A 157 -26.81 1.86 -8.82
C HIS A 157 -27.33 3.14 -9.46
N ILE A 158 -26.49 3.77 -10.28
CA ILE A 158 -26.76 5.05 -10.93
C ILE A 158 -26.61 4.93 -12.45
N THR A 159 -27.21 5.88 -13.16
CA THR A 159 -27.13 5.96 -14.62
C THR A 159 -25.75 6.43 -15.08
N ARG A 160 -25.42 6.18 -16.35
CA ARG A 160 -24.18 6.66 -16.98
C ARG A 160 -24.01 8.19 -16.84
N LYS A 161 -25.09 8.97 -16.92
CA LYS A 161 -25.07 10.43 -16.82
C LYS A 161 -24.75 10.88 -15.39
N GLU A 162 -25.46 10.34 -14.40
CA GLU A 162 -25.22 10.63 -12.99
C GLU A 162 -23.80 10.20 -12.56
N ALA A 163 -23.32 9.06 -13.06
CA ALA A 163 -21.96 8.60 -12.80
C ALA A 163 -20.91 9.58 -13.33
N LYS A 164 -21.14 10.16 -14.51
CA LYS A 164 -20.27 11.19 -15.10
C LYS A 164 -20.23 12.44 -14.23
N GLU A 165 -21.37 12.91 -13.76
CA GLU A 165 -21.46 14.08 -12.88
C GLU A 165 -20.70 13.84 -11.57
N LYS A 166 -20.90 12.69 -10.91
CA LYS A 166 -20.17 12.32 -9.68
C LYS A 166 -18.67 12.13 -9.89
N LEU A 167 -18.24 11.55 -11.02
CA LEU A 167 -16.82 11.43 -11.35
C LEU A 167 -16.17 12.79 -11.59
N HIS A 168 -16.88 13.72 -12.25
CA HIS A 168 -16.39 15.08 -12.45
C HIS A 168 -16.26 15.85 -11.13
N GLU A 169 -17.21 15.68 -10.21
CA GLU A 169 -17.11 16.23 -8.85
C GLU A 169 -15.88 15.65 -8.13
N TRP A 170 -15.70 14.33 -8.19
CA TRP A 170 -14.51 13.69 -7.63
C TRP A 170 -13.20 14.20 -8.26
N TYR A 171 -13.17 14.47 -9.58
CA TYR A 171 -11.98 15.07 -10.21
C TYR A 171 -11.66 16.47 -9.67
N LYS A 172 -12.68 17.27 -9.34
CA LYS A 172 -12.50 18.60 -8.74
C LYS A 172 -11.88 18.47 -7.35
N GLU A 173 -12.37 17.53 -6.54
CA GLU A 173 -11.78 17.25 -5.22
C GLU A 173 -10.31 16.81 -5.36
N VAL A 174 -10.02 15.85 -6.24
CA VAL A 174 -8.64 15.38 -6.47
C VAL A 174 -7.72 16.49 -7.00
N ASN A 175 -8.24 17.45 -7.77
CA ASN A 175 -7.49 18.61 -8.21
C ASN A 175 -7.07 19.51 -7.04
N ALA A 176 -7.94 19.69 -6.04
CA ALA A 176 -7.68 20.47 -4.85
C ALA A 176 -6.61 19.82 -3.94
N CYS A 177 -6.52 18.50 -3.93
CA CYS A 177 -5.51 17.77 -3.14
C CYS A 177 -4.09 18.00 -3.67
N THR A 178 -3.08 17.95 -2.79
CA THR A 178 -1.65 18.06 -3.19
C THR A 178 -1.02 16.71 -3.57
N LEU A 179 -1.81 15.64 -3.58
CA LEU A 179 -1.37 14.26 -3.74
C LEU A 179 -1.11 13.89 -5.21
N ARG A 180 0.16 13.84 -5.60
CA ARG A 180 0.58 13.55 -6.99
C ARG A 180 0.15 12.17 -7.46
N GLU A 181 0.25 11.18 -6.58
CA GLU A 181 -0.05 9.76 -6.86
C GLU A 181 -1.53 9.58 -7.23
N ILE A 182 -2.43 10.22 -6.47
CA ILE A 182 -3.87 10.19 -6.75
C ILE A 182 -4.21 11.03 -7.99
N LYS A 183 -3.55 12.17 -8.19
CA LYS A 183 -3.70 12.99 -9.42
C LYS A 183 -3.32 12.21 -10.67
N ALA A 184 -2.23 11.45 -10.64
CA ALA A 184 -1.79 10.61 -11.74
C ALA A 184 -2.80 9.49 -12.05
N ALA A 185 -3.29 8.80 -11.02
CA ALA A 185 -4.34 7.79 -11.19
C ALA A 185 -5.62 8.39 -11.79
N ARG A 186 -6.05 9.56 -11.32
CA ARG A 186 -7.18 10.31 -11.88
C ARG A 186 -6.97 10.69 -13.34
N ASN A 187 -5.78 11.13 -13.73
CA ASN A 187 -5.49 11.47 -15.13
C ASN A 187 -5.63 10.26 -16.05
N ALA A 188 -5.20 9.08 -15.60
CA ALA A 188 -5.38 7.83 -16.34
C ALA A 188 -6.88 7.47 -16.52
N ILE A 189 -7.68 7.65 -15.47
CA ILE A 189 -9.14 7.45 -15.53
C ILE A 189 -9.77 8.44 -16.50
N LYS A 190 -9.43 9.73 -16.38
CA LYS A 190 -9.94 10.80 -17.25
C LYS A 190 -9.61 10.56 -18.72
N GLY A 191 -8.41 10.06 -19.03
CA GLY A 191 -7.98 9.76 -20.40
C GLY A 191 -8.79 8.64 -21.08
N LYS A 192 -9.42 7.76 -20.31
CA LYS A 192 -10.29 6.67 -20.82
C LYS A 192 -11.70 6.73 -20.25
N GLU A 193 -12.18 7.93 -19.90
CA GLU A 193 -13.42 8.12 -19.16
C GLU A 193 -14.65 7.53 -19.85
N GLU A 194 -14.75 7.64 -21.17
CA GLU A 194 -15.90 7.09 -21.90
C GLU A 194 -16.05 5.58 -21.68
N TYR A 195 -14.93 4.85 -21.66
CA TYR A 195 -14.88 3.40 -21.44
C TYR A 195 -15.09 3.01 -19.98
N VAL A 196 -14.70 3.89 -19.05
CA VAL A 196 -15.02 3.76 -17.62
C VAL A 196 -16.52 3.91 -17.41
N LEU A 197 -17.15 4.89 -18.06
CA LEU A 197 -18.58 5.16 -17.94
C LEU A 197 -19.44 4.04 -18.52
N ASN A 198 -18.93 3.28 -19.51
CA ASN A 198 -19.63 2.11 -20.05
C ASN A 198 -19.86 1.03 -18.99
N TYR A 199 -19.12 1.02 -17.87
CA TYR A 199 -19.40 0.16 -16.73
C TYR A 199 -20.83 0.33 -16.21
N PHE A 200 -21.38 1.56 -16.22
CA PHE A 200 -22.72 1.84 -15.70
C PHE A 200 -23.86 1.43 -16.63
N LEU A 201 -23.56 0.94 -17.85
CA LEU A 201 -24.58 0.40 -18.76
C LEU A 201 -25.00 -1.01 -18.33
N ASN A 202 -24.03 -1.93 -18.28
CA ASN A 202 -24.30 -3.36 -18.04
C ASN A 202 -23.70 -3.88 -16.72
N ARG A 203 -22.81 -3.12 -16.09
CA ARG A 203 -22.07 -3.49 -14.86
C ARG A 203 -21.36 -4.84 -14.93
N SER A 204 -20.99 -5.27 -16.14
CA SER A 204 -20.25 -6.50 -16.37
C SER A 204 -18.95 -6.45 -15.59
N THR A 205 -18.73 -7.46 -14.74
CA THR A 205 -17.52 -7.55 -13.90
C THR A 205 -16.51 -8.47 -14.57
N ASN A 206 -15.21 -8.17 -14.46
CA ASN A 206 -14.15 -9.06 -14.94
C ASN A 206 -13.85 -10.20 -13.96
N ALA A 207 -14.71 -10.43 -12.95
CA ALA A 207 -14.44 -11.34 -11.85
C ALA A 207 -14.16 -12.78 -12.30
N ALA A 208 -14.90 -13.26 -13.31
CA ALA A 208 -14.68 -14.59 -13.89
C ALA A 208 -13.29 -14.70 -14.55
N ALA A 209 -12.90 -13.69 -15.34
CA ALA A 209 -11.59 -13.66 -15.98
C ALA A 209 -10.44 -13.51 -14.96
N GLU A 210 -10.61 -12.71 -13.92
CA GLU A 210 -9.61 -12.57 -12.84
C GLU A 210 -9.46 -13.85 -12.02
N SER A 211 -10.58 -14.56 -11.77
CA SER A 211 -10.55 -15.88 -11.12
C SER A 211 -9.78 -16.89 -11.96
N LEU A 212 -10.05 -16.95 -13.27
CA LEU A 212 -9.31 -17.80 -14.20
C LEU A 212 -7.82 -17.43 -14.25
N ASN A 213 -7.49 -16.15 -14.34
CA ASN A 213 -6.11 -15.66 -14.31
C ASN A 213 -5.39 -16.08 -13.03
N SER A 214 -6.08 -16.03 -11.88
CA SER A 214 -5.52 -16.45 -10.59
C SER A 214 -5.24 -17.95 -10.55
N LYS A 215 -6.15 -18.78 -11.08
CA LYS A 215 -5.96 -20.23 -11.24
C LYS A 215 -4.77 -20.55 -12.15
N ILE A 216 -4.69 -19.91 -13.31
CA ILE A 216 -3.58 -20.09 -14.26
C ILE A 216 -2.24 -19.68 -13.64
N LYS A 217 -2.20 -18.54 -12.94
CA LYS A 217 -0.98 -18.08 -12.23
C LYS A 217 -0.55 -19.08 -11.16
N GLY A 218 -1.50 -19.62 -10.38
CA GLY A 218 -1.24 -20.66 -9.39
C GLY A 218 -0.69 -21.94 -10.01
N PHE A 219 -1.33 -22.41 -11.08
CA PHE A 219 -0.88 -23.58 -11.84
C PHE A 219 0.54 -23.40 -12.40
N ARG A 220 0.82 -22.25 -13.02
CA ARG A 220 2.16 -21.92 -13.52
C ARG A 220 3.21 -21.89 -12.42
N ALA A 221 2.86 -21.39 -11.22
CA ALA A 221 3.79 -21.35 -10.09
C ALA A 221 4.18 -22.75 -9.60
N GLN A 222 3.26 -23.72 -9.66
CA GLN A 222 3.54 -25.12 -9.33
C GLN A 222 4.46 -25.81 -10.36
N LEU A 223 4.39 -25.39 -11.61
CA LEU A 223 5.23 -25.94 -12.69
C LEU A 223 6.65 -25.35 -12.73
N HIS A 224 6.94 -24.33 -11.91
CA HIS A 224 8.24 -23.64 -11.87
C HIS A 224 8.73 -23.07 -13.22
N GLY A 225 7.84 -22.89 -14.19
CA GLY A 225 8.18 -22.42 -15.53
C GLY A 225 7.33 -23.09 -16.60
N ILE A 226 7.46 -22.62 -17.84
CA ILE A 226 6.79 -23.19 -19.02
C ILE A 226 7.86 -23.36 -20.10
N ALA A 227 8.23 -24.60 -20.39
CA ALA A 227 9.15 -24.92 -21.48
C ALA A 227 8.40 -25.13 -22.81
N ASP A 228 7.22 -25.74 -22.74
CA ASP A 228 6.38 -26.07 -23.90
C ASP A 228 5.06 -25.29 -23.82
N ILE A 229 4.93 -24.25 -24.65
CA ILE A 229 3.74 -23.39 -24.71
C ILE A 229 2.52 -24.17 -25.24
N PRO A 230 2.59 -24.90 -26.37
CA PRO A 230 1.49 -25.76 -26.81
C PRO A 230 0.98 -26.71 -25.74
N PHE A 231 1.86 -27.45 -25.07
CA PHE A 231 1.46 -28.40 -24.03
C PHE A 231 0.88 -27.69 -22.79
N PHE A 232 1.40 -26.52 -22.45
CA PHE A 232 0.85 -25.70 -21.38
C PHE A 232 -0.58 -25.22 -21.70
N LEU A 233 -0.81 -24.73 -22.93
CA LEU A 233 -2.15 -24.32 -23.37
C LEU A 233 -3.11 -25.51 -23.41
N TYR A 234 -2.67 -26.68 -23.89
CA TYR A 234 -3.44 -27.92 -23.82
C TYR A 234 -3.90 -28.20 -22.39
N ARG A 235 -2.98 -28.19 -21.42
CA ARG A 235 -3.32 -28.43 -20.01
C ARG A 235 -4.25 -27.37 -19.42
N ILE A 236 -4.09 -26.10 -19.77
CA ILE A 236 -5.03 -25.05 -19.35
C ILE A 236 -6.44 -25.37 -19.85
N CYS A 237 -6.59 -25.67 -21.14
CA CYS A 237 -7.88 -25.98 -21.73
C CYS A 237 -8.50 -27.24 -21.12
N THR A 238 -7.71 -28.28 -20.83
CA THR A 238 -8.24 -29.52 -20.23
C THR A 238 -8.65 -29.35 -18.77
N ILE A 239 -7.96 -28.49 -18.00
CA ILE A 239 -8.18 -28.37 -16.55
C ILE A 239 -9.19 -27.24 -16.22
N PHE A 240 -9.17 -26.15 -16.97
CA PHE A 240 -9.93 -24.93 -16.69
C PHE A 240 -10.90 -24.51 -17.79
N GLY A 241 -10.86 -25.16 -18.96
CA GLY A 241 -11.71 -24.89 -20.12
C GLY A 241 -13.04 -25.62 -20.09
#